data_AF-A0A7V8J3M9-F1
#
_entry.id   AF-A0A7V8J3M9-F1
#
_cell.length_a   1.000
_cell.length_b   1.000
_cell.length_c   1.000
_cell.angle_alpha   90.00
_cell.angle_beta   90.00
_cell.angle_gamma   90.00
#
_symmetry.space_group_name_H-M   'P 1'
#
loop_
_entity.id
_entity.type
_entity.pdbx_description
1 polymer ?
#
loop_
_entity_poly.entity_id
_entity_poly.type
_entity_poly.pdbx_seq_one_letter_code
_entity_poly.pdbx_strand_id
1 'polypeptide(L)'
;MLSKAGYRFAFANRFGRRCNSGNAYVADELTKQVKDDCSIVWIECRSPLFDSQRDIIVDHHNPGDPGHACPPSEFWEGSSIGQVANLIGRSSPELRIVAASDHCLSAAMRGECKGIDPDDLMSWRIKARASMGEMQPWLLKRMITRAVERIESLPRIDFCGVQLVDGTFDTTPELRDAAAIAGVPILTTRKGPAGNVKVGLYGARADVINSWMKTMRDSDFVDHVYGSGAREYAGAILSIEASNRLIGANRQKPKI
;
A
#
# COMPACT_ATOMS: atom_id res chain seq x y z
N MET A 1 7.95 17.29 8.57
CA MET A 1 9.03 16.71 9.40
C MET A 1 10.40 17.28 9.03
N LEU A 2 10.86 17.10 7.78
CA LEU A 2 12.18 17.54 7.31
C LEU A 2 12.48 19.04 7.50
N SER A 3 11.56 19.92 7.09
CA SER A 3 11.73 21.38 7.26
C SER A 3 11.89 21.81 8.72
N LYS A 4 11.06 21.25 9.63
CA LYS A 4 11.16 21.47 11.08
C LYS A 4 12.46 20.92 11.69
N ALA A 5 13.16 20.05 10.96
CA ALA A 5 14.46 19.49 11.34
C ALA A 5 15.63 20.21 10.65
N GLY A 6 15.37 21.28 9.88
CA GLY A 6 16.41 22.05 9.20
C GLY A 6 16.94 21.42 7.90
N TYR A 7 16.36 20.30 7.45
CA TYR A 7 16.80 19.65 6.21
C TYR A 7 16.19 20.31 4.98
N ARG A 8 17.04 20.48 3.96
CA ARG A 8 16.61 20.86 2.60
C ARG A 8 16.04 19.64 1.91
N PHE A 9 14.96 19.82 1.15
CA PHE A 9 14.37 18.78 0.33
C PHE A 9 13.93 19.33 -1.02
N ALA A 10 13.94 18.45 -2.02
CA ALA A 10 13.42 18.64 -3.36
C ALA A 10 12.37 17.56 -3.64
N PHE A 11 11.55 17.77 -4.66
CA PHE A 11 10.66 16.73 -5.18
C PHE A 11 11.23 16.18 -6.49
N ALA A 12 11.06 14.88 -6.69
CA ALA A 12 11.35 14.23 -7.95
C ALA A 12 10.25 14.55 -8.98
N ASN A 13 10.66 14.93 -10.18
CA ASN A 13 9.80 15.21 -11.32
C ASN A 13 10.05 14.20 -12.46
N ARG A 14 9.01 14.02 -13.27
CA ARG A 14 9.05 13.34 -14.56
C ARG A 14 8.31 14.19 -15.57
N PHE A 15 8.98 14.60 -16.64
CA PHE A 15 8.42 15.50 -17.67
C PHE A 15 7.82 16.79 -17.08
N GLY A 16 8.56 17.44 -16.17
CA GLY A 16 8.17 18.71 -15.54
C GLY A 16 7.00 18.61 -14.53
N ARG A 17 6.55 17.41 -14.18
CA ARG A 17 5.49 17.18 -13.18
C ARG A 17 6.00 16.33 -12.04
N ARG A 18 5.51 16.59 -10.83
CA ARG A 18 5.85 15.77 -9.65
C ARG A 18 5.54 14.30 -9.90
N CYS A 19 6.47 13.43 -9.51
CA CYS A 19 6.28 12.00 -9.62
C CYS A 19 5.06 11.50 -8.83
N ASN A 20 4.46 10.42 -9.33
CA ASN A 20 3.48 9.59 -8.66
C ASN A 20 4.02 8.16 -8.56
N SER A 21 3.28 7.26 -7.93
CA SER A 21 3.72 5.88 -7.72
C SER A 21 4.02 5.11 -9.01
N GLY A 22 3.47 5.52 -10.16
CA GLY A 22 3.73 4.88 -11.46
C GLY A 22 5.04 5.31 -12.13
N ASN A 23 5.70 6.38 -11.67
CA ASN A 23 6.92 6.89 -12.30
C ASN A 23 8.03 7.31 -11.32
N ALA A 24 7.85 7.05 -10.02
CA ALA A 24 8.77 7.48 -8.96
C ALA A 24 10.23 6.99 -9.13
N TYR A 25 10.45 5.85 -9.81
CA TYR A 25 11.79 5.26 -10.00
C TYR A 25 12.45 5.60 -11.35
N VAL A 26 11.83 6.49 -12.12
CA VAL A 26 12.33 6.96 -13.42
C VAL A 26 12.27 8.49 -13.51
N ALA A 27 12.47 9.15 -12.38
CA ALA A 27 12.53 10.61 -12.31
C ALA A 27 13.68 11.15 -13.17
N ASP A 28 13.43 12.24 -13.90
CA ASP A 28 14.41 12.89 -14.79
C ASP A 28 14.88 14.26 -14.28
N GLU A 29 14.23 14.78 -13.24
CA GLU A 29 14.50 16.11 -12.72
C GLU A 29 14.22 16.19 -11.21
N LEU A 30 14.92 17.08 -10.51
CA LEU A 30 14.62 17.49 -9.15
C LEU A 30 14.16 18.95 -9.14
N THR A 31 13.13 19.29 -8.34
CA THR A 31 12.63 20.69 -8.26
C THR A 31 13.63 21.70 -7.71
N LYS A 32 14.76 21.23 -7.16
CA LYS A 32 15.87 22.05 -6.70
C LYS A 32 17.16 21.36 -7.08
N GLN A 33 18.14 22.12 -7.52
CA GLN A 33 19.49 21.61 -7.74
C GLN A 33 20.11 21.18 -6.41
N VAL A 34 20.70 20.00 -6.43
CA VAL A 34 21.55 19.46 -5.36
C VAL A 34 22.98 19.54 -5.87
N LYS A 35 23.92 19.93 -5.01
CA LYS A 35 25.32 19.98 -5.40
C LYS A 35 25.85 18.55 -5.53
N ASP A 36 26.72 18.32 -6.52
CA ASP A 36 27.24 16.99 -6.85
C ASP A 36 28.08 16.34 -5.73
N ASP A 37 28.60 17.16 -4.80
CA ASP A 37 29.40 16.74 -3.64
C ASP A 37 28.57 16.28 -2.43
N CYS A 38 27.24 16.36 -2.50
CA CYS A 38 26.35 15.95 -1.42
C CYS A 38 25.73 14.58 -1.69
N SER A 39 25.79 13.68 -0.71
CA SER A 39 24.98 12.46 -0.71
C SER A 39 23.48 12.80 -0.73
N ILE A 40 22.74 12.17 -1.63
CA ILE A 40 21.29 12.36 -1.73
C ILE A 40 20.58 11.27 -0.94
N VAL A 41 19.61 11.65 -0.11
CA VAL A 41 18.65 10.73 0.49
C VAL A 41 17.40 10.69 -0.38
N TRP A 42 17.23 9.59 -1.10
CA TRP A 42 16.10 9.31 -1.96
C TRP A 42 14.98 8.66 -1.15
N ILE A 43 13.77 9.23 -1.17
CA ILE A 43 12.64 8.77 -0.35
C ILE A 43 11.51 8.34 -1.28
N GLU A 44 11.21 7.04 -1.32
CA GLU A 44 10.15 6.42 -2.15
C GLU A 44 10.24 6.73 -3.65
N CYS A 45 11.42 7.11 -4.13
CA CYS A 45 11.68 7.47 -5.51
C CYS A 45 13.17 7.38 -5.80
N ARG A 46 13.57 7.35 -7.08
CA ARG A 46 14.95 7.62 -7.50
C ARG A 46 15.01 8.02 -8.97
N SER A 47 16.11 8.67 -9.37
CA SER A 47 16.45 8.85 -10.79
C SER A 47 17.39 7.74 -11.27
N PRO A 48 17.59 7.60 -12.59
CA PRO A 48 18.64 6.74 -13.14
C PRO A 48 20.07 7.11 -12.72
N LEU A 49 20.28 8.30 -12.12
CA LEU A 49 21.57 8.77 -11.62
C LEU A 49 21.83 8.37 -10.15
N PHE A 50 20.95 7.57 -9.55
CA PHE A 50 21.16 7.02 -8.22
C PHE A 50 22.44 6.19 -8.18
N ASP A 51 23.33 6.52 -7.24
CA ASP A 51 24.57 5.80 -6.99
C ASP A 51 24.54 5.20 -5.58
N SER A 52 24.49 3.87 -5.48
CA SER A 52 24.43 3.17 -4.19
C SER A 52 25.70 3.32 -3.33
N GLN A 53 26.82 3.79 -3.89
CA GLN A 53 28.04 4.07 -3.13
C GLN A 53 28.04 5.46 -2.48
N ARG A 54 27.25 6.40 -3.03
CA ARG A 54 27.18 7.79 -2.59
C ARG A 54 25.87 8.12 -1.87
N ASP A 55 24.76 7.60 -2.39
CA ASP A 55 23.40 7.97 -2.03
C ASP A 55 22.75 6.96 -1.08
N ILE A 56 21.72 7.40 -0.39
CA ILE A 56 20.91 6.57 0.52
C ILE A 56 19.51 6.43 -0.07
N ILE A 57 19.00 5.20 -0.13
CA ILE A 57 17.60 4.93 -0.47
C ILE A 57 16.80 4.68 0.81
N VAL A 58 15.63 5.32 0.91
CA VAL A 58 14.63 5.12 1.95
C VAL A 58 13.35 4.66 1.29
N ASP A 59 13.08 3.36 1.40
CA ASP A 59 12.00 2.73 0.63
C ASP A 59 11.66 1.32 1.16
N HIS A 60 10.57 0.77 0.64
CA HIS A 60 10.02 -0.54 0.94
C HIS A 60 9.10 -1.12 -0.16
N HIS A 61 9.01 -0.47 -1.32
CA HIS A 61 8.07 -0.87 -2.37
C HIS A 61 8.58 -2.04 -3.24
N ASN A 62 9.89 -2.17 -3.44
CA ASN A 62 10.49 -3.14 -4.36
C ASN A 62 11.44 -4.13 -3.64
N PRO A 63 11.59 -5.36 -4.16
CA PRO A 63 12.65 -6.27 -3.72
C PRO A 63 14.02 -5.59 -3.77
N GLY A 64 14.76 -5.67 -2.66
CA GLY A 64 16.05 -5.00 -2.49
C GLY A 64 15.99 -3.64 -1.81
N ASP A 65 14.81 -3.02 -1.69
CA ASP A 65 14.63 -1.81 -0.88
C ASP A 65 14.77 -2.16 0.62
N PRO A 66 15.34 -1.27 1.46
CA PRO A 66 15.68 -1.60 2.85
C PRO A 66 14.52 -2.15 3.67
N GLY A 67 13.31 -1.59 3.46
CA GLY A 67 12.13 -1.98 4.23
C GLY A 67 11.28 -3.08 3.61
N HIS A 68 11.57 -3.54 2.39
CA HIS A 68 10.62 -4.36 1.62
C HIS A 68 10.30 -5.72 2.27
N ALA A 69 11.31 -6.34 2.88
CA ALA A 69 11.20 -7.64 3.53
C ALA A 69 10.96 -7.55 5.05
N CYS A 70 10.88 -6.34 5.62
CA CYS A 70 10.72 -6.17 7.06
C CYS A 70 9.37 -6.70 7.54
N PRO A 71 9.35 -7.62 8.53
CA PRO A 71 8.11 -8.12 9.11
C PRO A 71 7.39 -7.04 9.94
N PRO A 72 6.14 -7.27 10.35
CA PRO A 72 5.38 -6.32 11.18
C PRO A 72 6.06 -5.98 12.51
N SER A 73 6.86 -6.88 13.09
CA SER A 73 7.64 -6.60 14.30
C SER A 73 8.71 -5.52 14.12
N GLU A 74 9.11 -5.26 12.87
CA GLU A 74 10.12 -4.28 12.44
C GLU A 74 9.48 -3.15 11.62
N PHE A 75 8.18 -2.89 11.81
CA PHE A 75 7.44 -1.91 10.99
C PHE A 75 8.07 -0.51 11.00
N TRP A 76 8.75 -0.12 12.09
CA TRP A 76 9.38 1.19 12.20
C TRP A 76 10.53 1.30 11.20
N GLU A 77 11.49 0.39 11.27
CA GLU A 77 12.63 0.27 10.36
C GLU A 77 12.19 -0.10 8.93
N GLY A 78 11.09 -0.83 8.79
CA GLY A 78 10.52 -1.23 7.51
C GLY A 78 9.81 -0.11 6.75
N SER A 79 9.25 0.87 7.44
CA SER A 79 8.54 1.99 6.80
C SER A 79 9.50 3.08 6.32
N SER A 80 9.20 3.72 5.18
CA SER A 80 9.97 4.89 4.72
C SER A 80 9.98 6.00 5.76
N ILE A 81 8.85 6.24 6.45
CA ILE A 81 8.77 7.30 7.47
C ILE A 81 9.69 7.02 8.66
N GLY A 82 9.77 5.77 9.14
CA GLY A 82 10.65 5.40 10.24
C GLY A 82 12.13 5.37 9.84
N GLN A 83 12.44 4.94 8.62
CA GLN A 83 13.80 5.07 8.04
C GLN A 83 14.24 6.54 7.99
N VAL A 84 13.42 7.45 7.45
CA VAL A 84 13.72 8.90 7.47
C VAL A 84 13.88 9.39 8.91
N ALA A 85 12.99 9.01 9.80
CA ALA A 85 12.97 9.47 11.18
C ALA A 85 14.26 9.04 11.94
N ASN A 86 14.75 7.82 11.70
CA ASN A 86 16.03 7.34 12.21
C ASN A 86 17.21 8.18 11.69
N LEU A 87 17.25 8.48 10.38
CA LEU A 87 18.32 9.30 9.77
C LEU A 87 18.41 10.70 10.37
N ILE A 88 17.28 11.30 10.75
CA ILE A 88 17.23 12.66 11.31
C ILE A 88 17.16 12.69 12.84
N GLY A 89 17.29 11.53 13.51
CA GLY A 89 17.24 11.43 14.97
C GLY A 89 15.91 11.88 15.58
N ARG A 90 14.78 11.59 14.92
CA ARG A 90 13.43 11.93 15.43
C ARG A 90 12.58 10.69 15.59
N SER A 91 11.72 10.71 16.59
CA SER A 91 10.67 9.71 16.76
C SER A 91 9.53 10.33 17.55
N SER A 92 8.30 9.94 17.24
CA SER A 92 7.12 10.29 18.02
C SER A 92 6.09 9.17 17.93
N PRO A 93 5.16 9.07 18.91
CA PRO A 93 4.07 8.11 18.85
C PRO A 93 3.27 8.19 17.54
N GLU A 94 2.99 9.41 17.07
CA GLU A 94 2.28 9.63 15.81
C GLU A 94 3.04 9.07 14.61
N LEU A 95 4.37 9.28 14.52
CA LEU A 95 5.17 8.73 13.41
C LEU A 95 5.15 7.20 13.41
N ARG A 96 5.12 6.56 14.58
CA ARG A 96 5.00 5.10 14.68
C ARG A 96 3.63 4.62 14.19
N ILE A 97 2.56 5.34 14.51
CA ILE A 97 1.23 5.04 13.95
C ILE A 97 1.25 5.16 12.42
N VAL A 98 1.87 6.21 11.87
CA VAL A 98 2.01 6.39 10.41
C VAL A 98 2.78 5.22 9.79
N ALA A 99 3.90 4.82 10.41
CA ALA A 99 4.72 3.69 9.97
C ALA A 99 3.92 2.39 9.89
N ALA A 100 3.18 2.03 10.95
CA ALA A 100 2.40 0.80 10.98
C ALA A 100 1.22 0.82 9.99
N SER A 101 0.56 1.98 9.89
CA SER A 101 -0.56 2.24 8.98
C SER A 101 -0.21 2.02 7.50
N ASP A 102 1.00 2.40 7.11
CA ASP A 102 1.50 2.33 5.73
C ASP A 102 2.21 0.99 5.42
N HIS A 103 3.01 0.50 6.37
CA HIS A 103 3.85 -0.68 6.15
C HIS A 103 3.06 -1.99 6.21
N CYS A 104 2.21 -2.16 7.23
CA CYS A 104 1.62 -3.46 7.58
C CYS A 104 0.27 -3.31 8.32
N LEU A 105 -0.69 -2.62 7.70
CA LEU A 105 -1.99 -2.28 8.30
C LEU A 105 -2.71 -3.47 8.95
N SER A 106 -2.80 -4.61 8.27
CA SER A 106 -3.56 -5.77 8.76
C SER A 106 -2.94 -6.35 10.04
N ALA A 107 -1.63 -6.55 10.06
CA ALA A 107 -0.88 -6.95 11.26
C ALA A 107 -1.00 -5.92 12.39
N ALA A 108 -0.93 -4.63 12.06
CA ALA A 108 -1.08 -3.57 13.05
C ALA A 108 -2.48 -3.56 13.69
N MET A 109 -3.54 -3.80 12.91
CA MET A 109 -4.91 -3.93 13.42
C MET A 109 -5.11 -5.17 14.30
N ARG A 110 -4.32 -6.23 14.11
CA ARG A 110 -4.29 -7.41 14.98
C ARG A 110 -3.43 -7.22 16.25
N GLY A 111 -2.82 -6.04 16.43
CA GLY A 111 -1.97 -5.74 17.59
C GLY A 111 -0.56 -6.32 17.52
N GLU A 112 -0.10 -6.75 16.34
CA GLU A 112 1.21 -7.40 16.17
C GLU A 112 2.37 -6.38 16.10
N CYS A 113 2.06 -5.11 15.85
CA CYS A 113 3.05 -4.03 15.82
C CYS A 113 3.30 -3.48 17.22
N LYS A 114 4.50 -3.74 17.78
CA LYS A 114 4.85 -3.36 19.15
C LYS A 114 4.64 -1.87 19.44
N GLY A 115 3.81 -1.58 20.45
CA GLY A 115 3.50 -0.23 20.92
C GLY A 115 2.50 0.53 20.04
N ILE A 116 1.82 -0.17 19.14
CA ILE A 116 0.70 0.36 18.35
C ILE A 116 -0.59 -0.22 18.90
N ASP A 117 -1.45 0.64 19.39
CA ASP A 117 -2.81 0.28 19.76
C ASP A 117 -3.71 0.31 18.50
N PRO A 118 -4.46 -0.76 18.20
CA PRO A 118 -5.33 -0.82 17.03
C PRO A 118 -6.43 0.26 16.98
N ASP A 119 -6.97 0.66 18.13
CA ASP A 119 -8.03 1.68 18.21
C ASP A 119 -7.45 3.08 17.97
N ASP A 120 -6.27 3.36 18.52
CA ASP A 120 -5.53 4.60 18.23
C ASP A 120 -5.13 4.68 16.75
N LEU A 121 -4.65 3.56 16.18
CA LEU A 121 -4.30 3.46 14.77
C LEU A 121 -5.51 3.75 13.88
N MET A 122 -6.65 3.09 14.13
CA MET A 122 -7.87 3.30 13.34
C MET A 122 -8.40 4.73 13.51
N SER A 123 -8.39 5.26 14.73
CA SER A 123 -8.80 6.63 15.01
C SER A 123 -7.95 7.65 14.27
N TRP A 124 -6.62 7.46 14.24
CA TRP A 124 -5.70 8.28 13.47
C TRP A 124 -5.94 8.14 11.97
N ARG A 125 -6.08 6.90 11.46
CA ARG A 125 -6.32 6.63 10.03
C ARG A 125 -7.59 7.29 9.53
N ILE A 126 -8.68 7.21 10.29
CA ILE A 126 -9.94 7.88 9.94
C ILE A 126 -9.72 9.39 9.81
N LYS A 127 -9.04 10.03 10.77
CA LYS A 127 -8.76 11.48 10.69
C LYS A 127 -7.88 11.82 9.49
N ALA A 128 -6.79 11.08 9.29
CA ALA A 128 -5.83 11.33 8.20
C ALA A 128 -6.48 11.15 6.82
N ARG A 129 -7.16 10.01 6.61
CA ARG A 129 -7.84 9.70 5.34
C ARG A 129 -9.04 10.59 5.08
N ALA A 130 -9.80 10.95 6.11
CA ALA A 130 -10.91 11.90 5.96
C ALA A 130 -10.40 13.28 5.52
N SER A 131 -9.30 13.75 6.10
CA SER A 131 -8.66 14.99 5.67
C SER A 131 -8.16 14.92 4.22
N MET A 132 -7.53 13.80 3.82
CA MET A 132 -7.05 13.62 2.44
C MET A 132 -8.19 13.54 1.41
N GLY A 133 -9.33 12.95 1.80
CA GLY A 133 -10.52 12.83 0.98
C GLY A 133 -11.50 13.99 1.10
N GLU A 134 -11.11 15.08 1.79
CA GLU A 134 -11.96 16.26 2.04
C GLU A 134 -13.36 15.90 2.59
N MET A 135 -13.42 14.92 3.49
CA MET A 135 -14.66 14.43 4.08
C MET A 135 -14.65 14.54 5.60
N GLN A 136 -15.85 14.50 6.19
CA GLN A 136 -15.98 14.53 7.64
C GLN A 136 -15.56 13.17 8.25
N PRO A 137 -14.74 13.13 9.32
CA PRO A 137 -14.28 11.88 9.94
C PRO A 137 -15.40 10.92 10.36
N TRP A 138 -16.52 11.44 10.87
CA TRP A 138 -17.65 10.62 11.27
C TRP A 138 -18.30 9.89 10.08
N LEU A 139 -18.28 10.48 8.89
CA LEU A 139 -18.83 9.89 7.68
C LEU A 139 -17.96 8.72 7.21
N LEU A 140 -16.62 8.90 7.21
CA LEU A 140 -15.69 7.83 6.91
C LEU A 140 -15.81 6.67 7.90
N LYS A 141 -15.90 6.99 9.21
CA LYS A 141 -16.17 5.98 10.25
C LYS A 141 -17.45 5.19 9.94
N ARG A 142 -18.54 5.87 9.58
CA ARG A 142 -19.81 5.21 9.22
C ARG A 142 -19.67 4.31 7.98
N MET A 143 -18.90 4.73 6.98
CA MET A 143 -18.62 3.93 5.79
C MET A 143 -17.84 2.65 6.14
N ILE A 144 -16.80 2.78 6.97
CA ILE A 144 -16.02 1.64 7.47
C ILE A 144 -16.92 0.67 8.26
N THR A 145 -17.76 1.17 9.17
CA THR A 145 -18.70 0.32 9.94
C THR A 145 -19.64 -0.48 9.02
N ARG A 146 -20.23 0.17 8.01
CA ARG A 146 -21.07 -0.52 7.01
C ARG A 146 -20.28 -1.52 6.19
N ALA A 147 -19.02 -1.22 5.88
CA ALA A 147 -18.15 -2.15 5.18
C ALA A 147 -17.83 -3.38 6.04
N VAL A 148 -17.65 -3.22 7.36
CA VAL A 148 -17.48 -4.37 8.29
C VAL A 148 -18.72 -5.26 8.27
N GLU A 149 -19.93 -4.69 8.33
CA GLU A 149 -21.18 -5.47 8.17
C GLU A 149 -21.23 -6.17 6.80
N ARG A 150 -20.77 -5.50 5.74
CA ARG A 150 -20.74 -6.09 4.39
C ARG A 150 -19.80 -7.30 4.31
N ILE A 151 -18.64 -7.27 4.98
CA ILE A 151 -17.62 -8.34 4.97
C ILE A 151 -18.20 -9.70 5.35
N GLU A 152 -19.16 -9.75 6.27
CA GLU A 152 -19.80 -10.98 6.74
C GLU A 152 -20.68 -11.63 5.67
N SER A 153 -21.29 -10.82 4.81
CA SER A 153 -22.19 -11.27 3.73
C SER A 153 -21.48 -11.60 2.42
N LEU A 154 -20.20 -11.25 2.30
CA LEU A 154 -19.43 -11.48 1.08
C LEU A 154 -19.05 -12.96 0.94
N PRO A 155 -19.00 -13.48 -0.30
CA PRO A 155 -18.55 -14.84 -0.55
C PRO A 155 -17.12 -15.07 -0.04
N ARG A 156 -16.79 -16.36 0.13
CA ARG A 156 -15.47 -16.81 0.53
C ARG A 156 -14.88 -17.74 -0.53
N ILE A 157 -13.60 -17.57 -0.79
CA ILE A 157 -12.82 -18.44 -1.68
C ILE A 157 -11.86 -19.23 -0.78
N ASP A 158 -11.86 -20.56 -0.89
CA ASP A 158 -10.81 -21.37 -0.28
C ASP A 158 -9.54 -21.27 -1.13
N PHE A 159 -8.45 -20.80 -0.53
CA PHE A 159 -7.16 -20.77 -1.18
C PHE A 159 -6.07 -21.16 -0.17
N CYS A 160 -5.34 -22.24 -0.46
CA CYS A 160 -4.35 -22.84 0.44
C CYS A 160 -4.94 -23.15 1.84
N GLY A 161 -6.21 -23.57 1.91
CA GLY A 161 -6.90 -23.87 3.17
C GLY A 161 -7.26 -22.64 4.01
N VAL A 162 -7.19 -21.44 3.44
CA VAL A 162 -7.61 -20.18 4.07
C VAL A 162 -8.82 -19.63 3.33
N GLN A 163 -9.84 -19.23 4.09
CA GLN A 163 -11.05 -18.59 3.55
C GLN A 163 -10.78 -17.10 3.30
N LEU A 164 -10.60 -16.74 2.03
CA LEU A 164 -10.42 -15.35 1.60
C LEU A 164 -11.78 -14.71 1.38
N VAL A 165 -12.00 -13.50 1.90
CA VAL A 165 -13.16 -12.66 1.55
C VAL A 165 -13.04 -12.30 0.07
N ASP A 166 -14.05 -12.64 -0.72
CA ASP A 166 -14.15 -12.18 -2.09
C ASP A 166 -14.94 -10.87 -2.14
N GLY A 167 -14.21 -9.75 -2.08
CA GLY A 167 -14.71 -8.41 -2.33
C GLY A 167 -14.42 -7.93 -3.75
N THR A 168 -14.14 -8.84 -4.69
CA THR A 168 -13.94 -8.45 -6.09
C THR A 168 -15.26 -7.95 -6.69
N PHE A 169 -15.19 -6.86 -7.45
CA PHE A 169 -16.32 -6.12 -8.03
C PHE A 169 -17.39 -5.59 -7.06
N ASP A 170 -17.23 -5.80 -5.76
CA ASP A 170 -18.09 -5.15 -4.78
C ASP A 170 -17.78 -3.64 -4.74
N THR A 171 -18.84 -2.83 -4.77
CA THR A 171 -18.72 -1.37 -4.82
C THR A 171 -18.76 -0.71 -3.44
N THR A 172 -18.84 -1.50 -2.36
CA THR A 172 -18.82 -0.98 -1.00
C THR A 172 -17.46 -0.32 -0.75
N PRO A 173 -17.43 0.98 -0.41
CA PRO A 173 -16.17 1.65 -0.10
C PRO A 173 -15.58 1.07 1.19
N GLU A 174 -14.28 1.27 1.40
CA GLU A 174 -13.60 0.94 2.67
C GLU A 174 -13.45 -0.55 3.02
N LEU A 175 -13.75 -1.48 2.10
CA LEU A 175 -13.61 -2.92 2.33
C LEU A 175 -12.23 -3.35 2.83
N ARG A 176 -11.15 -2.68 2.41
CA ARG A 176 -9.79 -2.97 2.89
C ARG A 176 -9.61 -2.66 4.38
N ASP A 177 -10.04 -1.47 4.82
CA ASP A 177 -9.92 -1.08 6.23
C ASP A 177 -10.88 -1.90 7.09
N ALA A 178 -12.07 -2.21 6.57
CA ALA A 178 -13.02 -3.12 7.21
C ALA A 178 -12.49 -4.54 7.38
N ALA A 179 -11.85 -5.12 6.37
CA ALA A 179 -11.23 -6.43 6.46
C ALA A 179 -10.08 -6.47 7.47
N ALA A 180 -9.28 -5.39 7.54
CA ALA A 180 -8.23 -5.27 8.55
C ALA A 180 -8.81 -5.20 9.98
N ILE A 181 -9.90 -4.46 10.20
CA ILE A 181 -10.62 -4.44 11.49
C ILE A 181 -11.19 -5.82 11.83
N ALA A 182 -11.83 -6.48 10.87
CA ALA A 182 -12.44 -7.79 11.06
C ALA A 182 -11.40 -8.92 11.17
N GLY A 183 -10.11 -8.65 10.96
CA GLY A 183 -9.04 -9.65 11.04
C GLY A 183 -9.12 -10.72 9.95
N VAL A 184 -9.67 -10.40 8.77
CA VAL A 184 -9.87 -11.36 7.68
C VAL A 184 -9.11 -10.97 6.42
N PRO A 185 -8.55 -11.93 5.67
CA PRO A 185 -7.90 -11.65 4.39
C PRO A 185 -8.95 -11.38 3.30
N ILE A 186 -8.67 -10.43 2.40
CA ILE A 186 -9.63 -9.99 1.36
C ILE A 186 -8.99 -9.83 -0.02
N LEU A 187 -9.73 -10.25 -1.05
CA LEU A 187 -9.51 -9.88 -2.44
C LEU A 187 -10.37 -8.68 -2.81
N THR A 188 -9.78 -7.71 -3.49
CA THR A 188 -10.48 -6.53 -4.02
C THR A 188 -10.06 -6.26 -5.46
N THR A 189 -10.90 -5.55 -6.20
CA THR A 189 -10.57 -5.11 -7.57
C THR A 189 -10.67 -3.60 -7.69
N ARG A 190 -9.78 -3.02 -8.50
CA ARG A 190 -9.88 -1.62 -8.93
C ARG A 190 -9.59 -1.53 -10.42
N LYS A 191 -10.42 -0.79 -11.15
CA LYS A 191 -10.13 -0.44 -12.54
C LYS A 191 -9.04 0.63 -12.60
N GLY A 192 -7.97 0.35 -13.32
CA GLY A 192 -6.89 1.28 -13.61
C GLY A 192 -7.25 2.29 -14.71
N PRO A 193 -6.48 3.38 -14.87
CA PRO A 193 -6.72 4.39 -15.89
C PRO A 193 -6.67 3.86 -17.32
N ALA A 194 -5.80 2.87 -17.58
CA ALA A 194 -5.69 2.20 -18.88
C ALA A 194 -6.82 1.18 -19.15
N GLY A 195 -7.75 1.01 -18.21
CA GLY A 195 -8.87 0.08 -18.32
C GLY A 195 -8.56 -1.33 -17.80
N ASN A 196 -7.30 -1.65 -17.53
CA ASN A 196 -6.89 -2.88 -16.87
C ASN A 196 -7.44 -2.99 -15.44
N VAL A 197 -7.73 -4.21 -14.99
CA VAL A 197 -8.16 -4.51 -13.64
C VAL A 197 -6.94 -4.81 -12.79
N LYS A 198 -6.81 -4.12 -11.66
CA LYS A 198 -5.90 -4.49 -10.58
C LYS A 198 -6.67 -5.33 -9.57
N VAL A 199 -6.18 -6.53 -9.28
CA VAL A 199 -6.62 -7.36 -8.16
C VAL A 199 -5.64 -7.14 -7.01
N GLY A 200 -6.14 -6.97 -5.78
CA GLY A 200 -5.32 -6.87 -4.58
C GLY A 200 -5.74 -7.88 -3.53
N LEU A 201 -4.78 -8.61 -2.97
CA LEU A 201 -4.92 -9.47 -1.80
C LEU A 201 -4.30 -8.79 -0.58
N TYR A 202 -5.05 -8.70 0.51
CA TYR A 202 -4.63 -8.02 1.74
C TYR A 202 -4.87 -8.88 2.97
N GLY A 203 -3.97 -8.82 3.95
CA GLY A 203 -4.15 -9.37 5.30
C GLY A 203 -4.04 -10.89 5.42
N ALA A 204 -3.56 -11.58 4.38
CA ALA A 204 -3.28 -13.00 4.44
C ALA A 204 -1.86 -13.26 4.96
N ARG A 205 -1.66 -14.44 5.59
CA ARG A 205 -0.34 -14.92 6.02
C ARG A 205 0.65 -15.01 4.84
N ALA A 206 1.93 -14.85 5.16
CA ALA A 206 2.99 -14.65 4.16
C ALA A 206 3.07 -15.76 3.09
N ASP A 207 2.92 -17.02 3.48
CA ASP A 207 2.93 -18.16 2.56
C ASP A 207 1.70 -18.21 1.64
N VAL A 208 0.53 -17.77 2.11
CA VAL A 208 -0.68 -17.61 1.28
C VAL A 208 -0.48 -16.48 0.27
N ILE A 209 0.06 -15.34 0.72
CA ILE A 209 0.43 -14.22 -0.16
C ILE A 209 1.43 -14.67 -1.24
N ASN A 210 2.48 -15.38 -0.83
CA ASN A 210 3.51 -15.86 -1.76
C ASN A 210 2.96 -16.90 -2.74
N SER A 211 2.10 -17.81 -2.29
CA SER A 211 1.44 -18.81 -3.14
C SER A 211 0.47 -18.17 -4.13
N TRP A 212 -0.27 -17.15 -3.69
CA TRP A 212 -1.14 -16.36 -4.56
C TRP A 212 -0.33 -15.61 -5.62
N MET A 213 0.75 -14.93 -5.23
CA MET A 213 1.63 -14.24 -6.19
C MET A 213 2.24 -15.21 -7.20
N LYS A 214 2.68 -16.41 -6.75
CA LYS A 214 3.16 -17.46 -7.65
C LYS A 214 2.08 -17.86 -8.65
N THR A 215 0.88 -18.17 -8.17
CA THR A 215 -0.26 -18.54 -9.02
C THR A 215 -0.59 -17.47 -10.06
N MET A 216 -0.54 -16.19 -9.68
CA MET A 216 -0.77 -15.08 -10.59
C MET A 216 0.36 -14.93 -11.62
N ARG A 217 1.63 -15.14 -11.25
CA ARG A 217 2.77 -15.11 -12.18
C ARG A 217 2.75 -16.26 -13.18
N ASP A 218 2.28 -17.43 -12.74
CA ASP A 218 2.18 -18.62 -13.58
C ASP A 218 0.95 -18.58 -14.53
N SER A 219 0.17 -17.49 -14.51
CA SER A 219 -1.04 -17.34 -15.31
C SER A 219 -0.82 -16.49 -16.56
N ASP A 220 -1.46 -16.87 -17.67
CA ASP A 220 -1.34 -16.18 -18.96
C ASP A 220 -2.16 -14.87 -19.05
N PHE A 221 -2.87 -14.50 -17.98
CA PHE A 221 -3.81 -13.37 -17.97
C PHE A 221 -3.36 -12.20 -17.08
N VAL A 222 -2.15 -12.27 -16.53
CA VAL A 222 -1.57 -11.25 -15.64
C VAL A 222 -0.32 -10.64 -16.27
N ASP A 223 -0.34 -9.33 -16.47
CA ASP A 223 0.80 -8.59 -17.04
C ASP A 223 1.88 -8.32 -15.98
N HIS A 224 1.47 -8.17 -14.71
CA HIS A 224 2.39 -7.78 -13.64
C HIS A 224 1.92 -8.23 -12.26
N VAL A 225 2.84 -8.74 -11.44
CA VAL A 225 2.61 -9.15 -10.05
C VAL A 225 3.62 -8.46 -9.13
N TYR A 226 3.14 -7.94 -8.00
CA TYR A 226 3.95 -7.26 -7.00
C TYR A 226 3.35 -7.46 -5.61
N GLY A 227 4.14 -7.21 -4.56
CA GLY A 227 3.71 -7.42 -3.18
C GLY A 227 4.86 -7.88 -2.30
N SER A 228 4.52 -8.15 -1.05
CA SER A 228 5.43 -8.73 -0.06
C SER A 228 4.62 -9.55 0.94
N GLY A 229 4.97 -10.82 1.08
CA GLY A 229 4.37 -11.69 2.09
C GLY A 229 4.60 -11.17 3.51
N ALA A 230 5.75 -10.56 3.78
CA ALA A 230 6.07 -9.95 5.08
C ALA A 230 5.17 -8.75 5.41
N ARG A 231 4.61 -8.08 4.39
CA ARG A 231 3.70 -6.94 4.53
C ARG A 231 2.22 -7.32 4.37
N GLU A 232 1.93 -8.61 4.22
CA GLU A 232 0.58 -9.15 4.03
C GLU A 232 -0.19 -8.51 2.88
N TYR A 233 0.52 -8.19 1.79
CA TYR A 233 -0.07 -7.53 0.63
C TYR A 233 0.48 -8.11 -0.68
N ALA A 234 -0.42 -8.34 -1.64
CA ALA A 234 -0.06 -8.56 -3.02
C ALA A 234 -1.04 -7.89 -3.98
N GLY A 235 -0.56 -7.59 -5.17
CA GLY A 235 -1.32 -7.06 -6.28
C GLY A 235 -0.96 -7.75 -7.59
N ALA A 236 -1.97 -7.94 -8.44
CA ALA A 236 -1.82 -8.40 -9.80
C ALA A 236 -2.54 -7.42 -10.74
N ILE A 237 -1.89 -7.08 -11.85
CA ILE A 237 -2.46 -6.29 -12.93
C ILE A 237 -2.82 -7.26 -14.05
N LEU A 238 -4.12 -7.38 -14.31
CA LEU A 238 -4.60 -8.27 -15.36
C LEU A 238 -4.35 -7.66 -16.74
N SER A 239 -4.15 -8.51 -17.74
CA SER A 239 -4.07 -8.10 -19.14
C SER A 239 -5.35 -7.38 -19.57
N ILE A 240 -5.27 -6.54 -20.60
CA ILE A 240 -6.44 -5.80 -21.08
C ILE A 240 -7.56 -6.75 -21.55
N GLU A 241 -7.18 -7.87 -22.18
CA GLU A 241 -8.13 -8.90 -22.62
C GLU A 241 -8.85 -9.53 -21.43
N ALA A 242 -8.09 -9.99 -20.44
CA ALA A 242 -8.63 -10.59 -19.23
C ALA A 242 -9.51 -9.61 -18.44
N SER A 243 -9.07 -8.35 -18.35
CA SER A 243 -9.82 -7.25 -17.73
C SER A 243 -11.16 -7.04 -18.41
N ASN A 244 -11.20 -7.00 -19.75
CA ASN A 244 -12.44 -6.83 -20.50
C ASN A 244 -13.40 -8.00 -20.31
N ARG A 245 -12.89 -9.24 -20.32
CA ARG A 245 -13.69 -10.44 -20.04
C ARG A 245 -14.30 -10.39 -18.65
N LEU A 246 -13.49 -10.05 -17.65
CA LEU A 246 -13.91 -10.02 -16.25
C LEU A 246 -14.92 -8.89 -15.98
N ILE A 247 -14.70 -7.69 -16.54
CA ILE A 247 -15.66 -6.59 -16.49
C ILE A 247 -16.96 -6.99 -17.18
N GLY A 248 -16.89 -7.62 -18.36
CA GLY A 248 -18.07 -8.07 -19.10
C GLY A 248 -18.91 -9.07 -18.32
N ALA A 249 -18.28 -10.04 -17.65
CA ALA A 249 -18.96 -11.02 -16.80
C ALA A 249 -19.64 -10.40 -15.57
N ASN A 250 -19.10 -9.28 -15.06
CA ASN A 250 -19.60 -8.58 -13.88
C ASN A 250 -20.47 -7.35 -14.19
N ARG A 251 -20.78 -7.08 -15.46
CA ARG A 251 -21.83 -6.11 -15.80
C ARG A 251 -23.15 -6.67 -15.29
N GLN A 252 -23.80 -5.96 -14.37
CA GLN A 252 -25.18 -6.26 -14.02
C GLN A 252 -26.00 -6.26 -15.32
N LYS A 253 -26.59 -7.41 -15.67
CA LYS A 253 -27.59 -7.44 -16.73
C LYS A 253 -28.67 -6.42 -16.33
N PRO A 254 -29.13 -5.54 -17.23
CA PRO A 254 -30.25 -4.69 -16.91
C PRO A 254 -31.38 -5.59 -16.40
N LYS A 255 -31.97 -5.24 -15.26
CA LYS A 255 -33.21 -5.87 -14.81
C LYS A 255 -34.22 -5.64 -15.93
N ILE A 256 -34.58 -6.71 -16.64
CA ILE A 256 -35.69 -6.72 -17.59
C ILE A 256 -36.97 -6.65 -16.77
#